data_AF-A0A381FLJ7-F1
#
_entry.id   AF-A0A381FLJ7-F1
#
_cell.length_a   1.000
_cell.length_b   1.000
_cell.length_c   1.000
_cell.angle_alpha   90.00
_cell.angle_beta   90.00
_cell.angle_gamma   90.00
#
_symmetry.space_group_name_H-M   'P 1'
#
loop_
_entity.id
_entity.type
_entity.pdbx_description
1 polymer ?
#
loop_
_entity_poly.entity_id
_entity_poly.type
_entity_poly.pdbx_seq_one_letter_code
_entity_poly.pdbx_strand_id
1 'polypeptide(L)'
;MKWIASSQFSNELNWRAEIYYVCKAIIAAKENDEKSAALHFDKAIDITRKSKMNERLTVLLEQRLKLNIDASEEREMLFAEFLKRRDHFRKESTKVINQEISRQDLNLIHQREYKYIFILVAVFLSLGVLIFKRRKRKKQKAYFEEIIEELENNKETSNSFIAEEEKNEETLSECADSKPHIISEATKTDLLKKLEKFEKGKAFTAKNFTLSNFVSILATNTKYINSILKEHHGKTFNEYINDLRIKYILEYLHENPESLKYKLSHLSDLGGFSSHSYFTKVFTQKNKISPSKFIASLKEKNKREKKDYNE
;
A
#
# COMPACT_ATOMS: atom_id res chain seq x y z
N MET A 1 -7.95 14.87 -54.06
CA MET A 1 -8.38 13.53 -54.54
C MET A 1 -8.25 13.32 -56.05
N LYS A 2 -8.60 14.28 -56.94
CA LYS A 2 -8.43 14.12 -58.40
C LYS A 2 -6.98 13.90 -58.89
N TRP A 3 -5.98 14.44 -58.19
CA TRP A 3 -4.56 14.31 -58.55
C TRP A 3 -3.94 12.93 -58.28
N ILE A 4 -4.47 12.19 -57.30
CA ILE A 4 -3.95 10.87 -56.91
C ILE A 4 -4.45 9.80 -57.90
N ALA A 5 -5.70 9.94 -58.37
CA ALA A 5 -6.28 9.05 -59.37
C ALA A 5 -5.60 9.16 -60.75
N SER A 6 -5.21 10.37 -61.18
CA SER A 6 -4.52 10.54 -62.48
C SER A 6 -3.07 10.03 -62.44
N SER A 7 -2.37 10.13 -61.30
CA SER A 7 -1.00 9.63 -61.15
C SER A 7 -0.94 8.11 -60.97
N GLN A 8 -1.93 7.50 -60.31
CA GLN A 8 -2.05 6.04 -60.24
C GLN A 8 -2.38 5.45 -61.62
N PHE A 9 -3.31 6.05 -62.36
CA PHE A 9 -3.70 5.58 -63.69
C PHE A 9 -2.54 5.70 -64.70
N SER A 10 -1.77 6.79 -64.65
CA SER A 10 -0.59 6.95 -65.52
C SER A 10 0.54 5.98 -65.14
N ASN A 11 0.76 5.74 -63.85
CA ASN A 11 1.74 4.74 -63.39
C ASN A 11 1.30 3.31 -63.77
N GLU A 12 0.01 3.00 -63.74
CA GLU A 12 -0.52 1.70 -64.18
C GLU A 12 -0.31 1.43 -65.68
N LEU A 13 -0.48 2.46 -66.51
CA LEU A 13 -0.23 2.35 -67.94
C LEU A 13 1.27 2.20 -68.25
N ASN A 14 2.12 2.88 -67.48
CA ASN A 14 3.57 2.87 -67.67
C ASN A 14 4.21 1.51 -67.36
N TRP A 15 3.83 0.81 -66.28
CA TRP A 15 4.45 -0.50 -65.99
C TRP A 15 4.05 -1.59 -66.98
N ARG A 16 2.83 -1.53 -67.54
CA ARG A 16 2.41 -2.48 -68.58
C ARG A 16 3.19 -2.25 -69.87
N ALA A 17 3.42 -0.99 -70.24
CA ALA A 17 4.25 -0.62 -71.38
C ALA A 17 5.72 -1.01 -71.16
N GLU A 18 6.26 -0.80 -69.96
CA GLU A 18 7.59 -1.27 -69.55
C GLU A 18 7.74 -2.78 -69.79
N ILE A 19 6.86 -3.59 -69.19
CA ILE A 19 6.89 -5.06 -69.32
C ILE A 19 6.76 -5.48 -70.78
N TYR A 20 5.87 -4.84 -71.55
CA TYR A 20 5.70 -5.14 -72.96
C TYR A 20 7.02 -4.98 -73.74
N TYR A 21 7.74 -3.87 -73.51
CA TYR A 21 9.02 -3.65 -74.18
C TYR A 21 10.12 -4.59 -73.69
N VAL A 22 10.15 -4.95 -72.41
CA VAL A 22 11.07 -5.98 -71.89
C VAL A 22 10.82 -7.32 -72.55
N CYS A 23 9.56 -7.76 -72.65
CA CYS A 23 9.20 -9.00 -73.32
C CYS A 23 9.63 -8.98 -74.79
N LYS A 24 9.38 -7.88 -75.51
CA LYS A 24 9.87 -7.71 -76.88
C LYS A 24 11.39 -7.77 -76.99
N ALA A 25 12.11 -7.15 -76.04
CA ALA A 25 13.55 -7.17 -76.03
C ALA A 25 14.11 -8.59 -75.84
N ILE A 26 13.51 -9.36 -74.92
CA ILE A 26 13.88 -10.76 -74.68
C ILE A 26 13.57 -11.64 -75.89
N ILE A 27 12.42 -11.43 -76.54
CA ILE A 27 12.05 -12.17 -77.76
C ILE A 27 13.06 -11.87 -78.88
N ALA A 28 13.36 -10.60 -79.15
CA ALA A 28 14.33 -10.19 -80.17
C ALA A 28 15.73 -10.75 -79.88
N ALA A 29 16.17 -10.75 -78.60
CA ALA A 29 17.45 -11.34 -78.22
C ALA A 29 17.51 -12.84 -78.49
N LYS A 30 16.41 -13.58 -78.27
CA LYS A 30 16.31 -15.01 -78.59
C LYS A 30 16.31 -15.29 -80.09
N GLU A 31 15.83 -14.34 -80.88
CA GLU A 31 15.84 -14.39 -82.35
C GLU A 31 17.21 -13.96 -82.92
N ASN A 32 18.21 -13.69 -82.07
CA ASN A 32 19.52 -13.11 -82.41
C ASN A 32 19.45 -11.73 -83.10
N ASP A 33 18.34 -11.00 -82.91
CA ASP A 33 18.22 -9.61 -83.32
C ASP A 33 18.65 -8.67 -82.18
N GLU A 34 19.97 -8.55 -82.01
CA GLU A 34 20.61 -7.76 -80.96
C GLU A 34 20.21 -6.28 -81.02
N LYS A 35 20.04 -5.72 -82.23
CA LYS A 35 19.69 -4.32 -82.43
C LYS A 35 18.27 -4.02 -81.96
N SER A 36 17.31 -4.87 -82.33
CA SER A 36 15.92 -4.73 -81.86
C SER A 36 15.82 -5.00 -80.36
N ALA A 37 16.61 -5.93 -79.82
CA ALA A 37 16.68 -6.20 -78.40
C ALA A 37 17.14 -4.96 -77.62
N ALA A 38 18.26 -4.34 -78.02
CA ALA A 38 18.80 -3.14 -77.41
C ALA A 38 17.79 -1.97 -77.47
N LEU A 39 17.17 -1.75 -78.64
CA LEU A 39 16.16 -0.71 -78.83
C LEU A 39 14.95 -0.89 -77.91
N HIS A 40 14.49 -2.13 -77.72
CA HIS A 40 13.36 -2.41 -76.84
C HIS A 40 13.74 -2.25 -75.36
N PHE A 41 14.96 -2.61 -74.96
CA PHE A 41 15.46 -2.30 -73.62
C PHE A 41 15.57 -0.80 -73.36
N ASP A 42 16.02 0.00 -74.34
CA ASP A 42 16.08 1.46 -74.20
C ASP A 42 14.70 2.06 -73.92
N LYS A 43 13.67 1.57 -74.63
CA LYS A 43 12.27 1.98 -74.39
C LYS A 43 11.80 1.60 -72.99
N ALA A 44 12.10 0.39 -72.53
CA ALA A 44 11.74 -0.04 -71.18
C ALA A 44 12.46 0.78 -70.09
N ILE A 45 13.75 1.06 -70.28
CA ILE A 45 14.57 1.87 -69.37
C ILE A 45 14.05 3.32 -69.30
N ASP A 46 13.72 3.93 -70.44
CA ASP A 46 13.16 5.29 -70.50
C ASP A 46 11.82 5.39 -69.74
N ILE A 47 10.93 4.42 -69.94
CA ILE A 47 9.65 4.34 -69.21
C ILE A 47 9.90 4.21 -67.69
N THR A 48 10.89 3.39 -67.30
CA THR A 48 11.23 3.16 -65.89
C THR A 48 11.84 4.39 -65.23
N ARG A 49 12.71 5.12 -65.95
CA ARG A 49 13.28 6.40 -65.51
C ARG A 49 12.18 7.46 -65.32
N LYS A 50 11.26 7.58 -66.28
CA LYS A 50 10.11 8.49 -66.21
C LYS A 50 9.17 8.18 -65.04
N SER A 51 8.99 6.89 -64.75
CA SER A 51 8.14 6.41 -63.65
C SER A 51 8.84 6.47 -62.28
N LYS A 52 10.11 6.90 -62.21
CA LYS A 52 10.93 6.96 -60.99
C LYS A 52 11.03 5.63 -60.22
N MET A 53 10.83 4.50 -60.90
CA MET A 53 10.90 3.16 -60.32
C MET A 53 12.37 2.67 -60.30
N ASN A 54 13.17 3.26 -59.41
CA ASN A 54 14.62 3.06 -59.40
C ASN A 54 15.05 1.62 -59.12
N GLU A 55 14.27 0.86 -58.33
CA GLU A 55 14.55 -0.55 -58.05
C GLU A 55 14.40 -1.40 -59.32
N ARG A 56 13.33 -1.16 -60.10
CA ARG A 56 13.08 -1.89 -61.36
C ARG A 56 14.16 -1.63 -62.39
N LEU A 57 14.65 -0.40 -62.48
CA LEU A 57 15.73 -0.08 -63.40
C LEU A 57 17.00 -0.90 -63.12
N THR A 58 17.28 -1.21 -61.85
CA THR A 58 18.40 -2.08 -61.49
C THR A 58 18.21 -3.51 -62.03
N VAL A 59 16.98 -4.05 -61.94
CA VAL A 59 16.62 -5.37 -62.48
C VAL A 59 16.68 -5.39 -64.01
N LEU A 60 16.23 -4.32 -64.68
CA LEU A 60 16.27 -4.20 -66.13
C LEU A 60 17.71 -4.15 -66.66
N LEU A 61 18.57 -3.35 -66.03
CA LEU A 61 20.00 -3.30 -66.36
C LEU A 61 20.65 -4.67 -66.17
N GLU A 62 20.34 -5.37 -65.07
CA GLU A 62 20.84 -6.73 -64.83
C GLU A 62 20.41 -7.72 -65.93
N GLN A 63 19.14 -7.67 -66.36
CA GLN A 63 18.61 -8.55 -67.41
C GLN A 63 19.26 -8.27 -68.77
N ARG A 64 19.41 -6.99 -69.14
CA ARG A 64 20.08 -6.57 -70.38
C ARG A 64 21.53 -7.03 -70.42
N LEU A 65 22.27 -6.81 -69.33
CA LEU A 65 23.66 -7.25 -69.18
C LEU A 65 23.82 -8.78 -69.29
N LYS A 66 22.87 -9.55 -68.75
CA LYS A 66 22.86 -11.03 -68.86
C LYS A 66 22.69 -11.54 -70.28
N LEU A 67 21.93 -10.81 -71.11
CA LEU A 67 21.68 -11.19 -72.51
C LEU A 67 22.86 -10.87 -73.43
N ASN A 68 23.82 -10.06 -72.98
CA ASN A 68 25.06 -9.74 -73.68
C ASN A 68 24.85 -9.26 -75.13
N ILE A 69 23.81 -8.45 -75.35
CA ILE A 69 23.40 -7.91 -76.65
C ILE A 69 24.07 -6.59 -77.03
N ASP A 70 24.78 -5.96 -76.09
CA ASP A 70 25.35 -4.62 -76.25
C ASP A 70 26.85 -4.69 -76.62
N ALA A 71 27.34 -3.67 -77.33
CA ALA A 71 28.75 -3.50 -77.63
C ALA A 71 29.60 -3.37 -76.34
N SER A 72 30.90 -3.67 -76.42
CA SER A 72 31.76 -3.73 -75.23
C SER A 72 31.76 -2.45 -74.40
N GLU A 73 31.83 -1.30 -75.05
CA GLU A 73 31.83 0.02 -74.39
C GLU A 73 30.48 0.33 -73.72
N GLU A 74 29.37 0.06 -74.41
CA GLU A 74 28.01 0.25 -73.87
C GLU A 74 27.75 -0.66 -72.67
N ARG A 75 28.20 -1.92 -72.75
CA ARG A 75 28.09 -2.89 -71.67
C ARG A 75 28.85 -2.45 -70.42
N GLU A 76 30.05 -1.89 -70.57
CA GLU A 76 30.83 -1.34 -69.45
C GLU A 76 30.10 -0.19 -68.75
N MET A 77 29.51 0.73 -69.53
CA MET A 77 28.71 1.83 -68.99
C MET A 77 27.46 1.34 -68.24
N LEU A 78 26.72 0.39 -68.82
CA LEU A 78 25.52 -0.20 -68.19
C LEU A 78 25.88 -0.95 -66.90
N PHE A 79 27.02 -1.65 -66.89
CA PHE A 79 27.52 -2.36 -65.70
C PHE A 79 27.91 -1.38 -64.58
N ALA A 80 28.59 -0.28 -64.91
CA ALA A 80 28.93 0.76 -63.94
C ALA A 80 27.67 1.40 -63.33
N GLU A 81 26.64 1.69 -64.14
CA GLU A 81 25.35 2.20 -63.66
C GLU A 81 24.66 1.20 -62.72
N PHE A 82 24.62 -0.08 -63.09
CA PHE A 82 24.06 -1.15 -62.29
C PHE A 82 24.75 -1.26 -60.91
N LEU A 83 26.09 -1.30 -60.90
CA LEU A 83 26.86 -1.38 -59.65
C LEU A 83 26.57 -0.19 -58.72
N LYS A 84 26.58 1.03 -59.27
CA LYS A 84 26.29 2.25 -58.49
C LYS A 84 24.92 2.20 -57.83
N ARG A 85 23.89 1.75 -58.56
CA ARG A 85 22.52 1.61 -58.05
C ARG A 85 22.43 0.54 -56.96
N ARG A 86 23.04 -0.62 -57.18
CA ARG A 86 23.08 -1.72 -56.21
C ARG A 86 23.74 -1.31 -54.91
N ASP A 87 24.86 -0.59 -54.98
CA ASP A 87 25.58 -0.11 -53.80
C ASP A 87 24.80 0.97 -53.05
N HIS A 88 24.11 1.88 -53.77
CA HIS A 88 23.20 2.84 -53.16
C HIS A 88 22.07 2.14 -52.39
N PHE A 89 21.38 1.18 -53.02
CA PHE A 89 20.31 0.42 -52.37
C PHE A 89 20.81 -0.35 -51.14
N ARG A 90 21.99 -0.97 -51.24
CA ARG A 90 22.62 -1.66 -50.12
C ARG A 90 22.85 -0.71 -48.94
N LYS A 91 23.44 0.47 -49.17
CA LYS A 91 23.71 1.47 -48.12
C LYS A 91 22.43 1.91 -47.42
N GLU A 92 21.38 2.22 -48.18
CA GLU A 92 20.11 2.66 -47.61
C GLU A 92 19.42 1.52 -46.82
N SER A 93 19.47 0.30 -47.35
CA SER A 93 18.95 -0.89 -46.66
C SER A 93 19.66 -1.12 -45.33
N THR A 94 21.00 -1.07 -45.32
CA THR A 94 21.79 -1.24 -44.08
C THR A 94 21.48 -0.15 -43.06
N LYS A 95 21.26 1.10 -43.49
CA LYS A 95 20.87 2.20 -42.60
C LYS A 95 19.53 1.94 -41.92
N VAL A 96 18.53 1.50 -42.69
CA VAL A 96 17.19 1.15 -42.15
C VAL A 96 17.28 -0.04 -41.19
N ILE A 97 18.04 -1.08 -41.56
CA ILE A 97 18.27 -2.26 -40.70
C ILE A 97 18.91 -1.84 -39.37
N ASN A 98 19.99 -1.05 -39.41
CA ASN A 98 20.67 -0.61 -38.20
C ASN A 98 19.79 0.28 -37.32
N GLN A 99 18.95 1.12 -37.94
CA GLN A 99 17.98 1.94 -37.21
C GLN A 99 16.95 1.06 -36.48
N GLU A 100 16.48 -0.02 -37.12
CA GLU A 100 15.50 -0.92 -36.50
C GLU A 100 16.12 -1.76 -35.38
N ILE A 101 17.35 -2.28 -35.57
CA ILE A 101 18.12 -2.96 -34.52
C ILE A 101 18.29 -2.03 -33.30
N SER A 102 18.73 -0.79 -33.53
CA SER A 102 18.92 0.20 -32.46
C SER A 102 17.61 0.47 -31.68
N ARG A 103 16.46 0.47 -32.36
CA ARG A 103 15.15 0.62 -31.71
C ARG A 103 14.79 -0.59 -30.84
N GLN A 104 15.09 -1.79 -31.30
CA GLN A 104 14.87 -3.01 -30.51
C GLN A 104 15.74 -3.04 -29.26
N ASP A 105 17.02 -2.69 -29.38
CA ASP A 105 17.94 -2.63 -28.24
C ASP A 105 17.49 -1.60 -27.20
N LEU A 106 17.03 -0.42 -27.63
CA LEU A 106 16.47 0.58 -26.72
C LEU A 106 15.28 0.05 -25.93
N ASN A 107 14.35 -0.66 -26.57
CA ASN A 107 13.19 -1.23 -25.87
C ASN A 107 13.61 -2.27 -24.82
N LEU A 108 14.62 -3.09 -25.12
CA LEU A 108 15.16 -4.07 -24.19
C LEU A 108 15.84 -3.39 -22.98
N ILE A 109 16.59 -2.30 -23.20
CA ILE A 109 17.20 -1.51 -22.13
C ILE A 109 16.10 -0.94 -21.22
N HIS A 110 15.08 -0.29 -21.79
CA HIS A 110 13.97 0.28 -21.03
C HIS A 110 13.25 -0.80 -20.21
N GLN A 111 12.98 -1.98 -20.78
CA GLN A 111 12.38 -3.09 -20.02
C GLN A 111 13.24 -3.54 -18.83
N ARG A 112 14.57 -3.60 -18.99
CA ARG A 112 15.49 -3.94 -17.89
C ARG A 112 15.48 -2.85 -16.82
N GLU A 113 15.51 -1.58 -17.19
CA GLU A 113 15.47 -0.45 -16.24
C GLU A 113 14.17 -0.43 -15.44
N TYR A 114 13.01 -0.56 -16.10
CA TYR A 114 11.72 -0.62 -15.39
C TYR A 114 11.66 -1.80 -14.41
N LYS A 115 12.25 -2.96 -14.75
CA LYS A 115 12.35 -4.10 -13.84
C LYS A 115 13.17 -3.77 -12.58
N TYR A 116 14.33 -3.11 -12.72
CA TYR A 116 15.15 -2.71 -11.58
C TYR A 116 14.47 -1.63 -10.72
N ILE A 117 13.83 -0.64 -11.34
CA ILE A 117 13.05 0.39 -10.64
C ILE A 117 11.91 -0.26 -9.85
N PHE A 118 11.19 -1.21 -10.44
CA PHE A 118 10.12 -1.94 -9.77
C PHE A 118 10.62 -2.71 -8.53
N ILE A 119 11.76 -3.41 -8.65
CA ILE A 119 12.38 -4.12 -7.53
C ILE A 119 12.78 -3.13 -6.42
N LEU A 120 13.39 -2.00 -6.78
CA LEU A 120 13.81 -0.97 -5.83
C LEU A 120 12.61 -0.39 -5.06
N VAL A 121 11.52 -0.05 -5.75
CA VAL A 121 10.28 0.44 -5.12
C VAL A 121 9.69 -0.61 -4.17
N ALA A 122 9.65 -1.88 -4.58
CA ALA A 122 9.18 -2.98 -3.74
C ALA A 122 10.01 -3.13 -2.45
N VAL A 123 11.34 -3.02 -2.56
CA VAL A 123 12.25 -3.05 -1.40
C VAL A 123 11.96 -1.88 -0.45
N PHE A 124 11.82 -0.66 -0.96
CA PHE A 124 11.48 0.51 -0.13
C PHE A 124 10.13 0.37 0.59
N LEU A 125 9.09 -0.12 -0.10
CA LEU A 125 7.80 -0.39 0.52
C LEU A 125 7.90 -1.44 1.64
N SER A 126 8.66 -2.52 1.41
CA SER A 126 8.88 -3.55 2.41
C SER A 126 9.59 -3.00 3.65
N LEU A 127 10.60 -2.13 3.45
CA LEU A 127 11.36 -1.49 4.53
C LEU A 127 10.46 -0.54 5.35
N GLY A 128 9.60 0.23 4.67
CA GLY A 128 8.61 1.08 5.31
C GLY A 128 7.65 0.31 6.22
N VAL A 129 7.12 -0.83 5.74
CA VAL A 129 6.26 -1.72 6.54
C VAL A 129 7.00 -2.29 7.76
N LEU A 130 8.26 -2.70 7.58
CA LEU A 130 9.10 -3.21 8.68
C LEU A 130 9.35 -2.13 9.75
N ILE A 131 9.71 -0.91 9.34
CA ILE A 131 9.92 0.22 10.26
C ILE A 131 8.62 0.57 10.99
N PHE A 132 7.48 0.63 10.30
CA PHE A 132 6.19 0.89 10.92
C PHE A 132 5.83 -0.18 11.96
N LYS A 133 5.99 -1.47 11.61
CA LYS A 133 5.77 -2.59 12.55
C LYS A 133 6.69 -2.49 13.76
N ARG A 134 7.97 -2.19 13.58
CA ARG A 134 8.95 -2.02 14.67
C ARG A 134 8.58 -0.84 15.58
N ARG A 135 8.25 0.32 15.01
CA ARG A 135 7.81 1.51 15.78
C ARG A 135 6.55 1.22 16.58
N LYS A 136 5.55 0.56 15.97
CA LYS A 136 4.30 0.19 16.65
C LYS A 136 4.57 -0.78 17.81
N ARG A 137 5.41 -1.81 17.60
CA ARG A 137 5.80 -2.75 18.66
C ARG A 137 6.52 -2.05 19.81
N LYS A 138 7.46 -1.15 19.52
CA LYS A 138 8.19 -0.38 20.55
C LYS A 138 7.24 0.45 21.41
N LYS A 139 6.29 1.18 20.79
CA LYS A 139 5.27 1.94 21.54
C LYS A 139 4.38 1.05 22.40
N GLN A 140 3.93 -0.09 21.87
CA GLN A 140 3.10 -1.03 22.63
C GLN A 140 3.83 -1.64 23.83
N LYS A 141 5.15 -1.88 23.70
CA LYS A 141 5.98 -2.35 24.82
C LYS A 141 6.09 -1.30 25.93
N ALA A 142 6.32 -0.04 25.57
CA ALA A 142 6.39 1.06 26.53
C ALA A 142 5.08 1.22 27.32
N TYR A 143 3.91 1.18 26.65
CA TYR A 143 2.62 1.22 27.36
C TYR A 143 2.43 0.04 28.32
N PHE A 144 2.92 -1.15 27.95
CA PHE A 144 2.86 -2.29 28.85
C PHE A 144 3.76 -2.09 30.07
N GLU A 145 5.00 -1.63 29.87
CA GLU A 145 5.95 -1.35 30.96
C GLU A 145 5.41 -0.28 31.93
N GLU A 146 4.83 0.80 31.41
CA GLU A 146 4.18 1.86 32.20
C GLU A 146 3.06 1.33 33.09
N ILE A 147 2.17 0.47 32.56
CA ILE A 147 1.07 -0.12 33.34
C ILE A 147 1.61 -1.03 34.45
N ILE A 148 2.66 -1.79 34.16
CA ILE A 148 3.25 -2.72 35.13
C ILE A 148 3.94 -1.95 36.27
N GLU A 149 4.69 -0.90 35.94
CA GLU A 149 5.33 -0.02 36.92
C GLU A 149 4.28 0.66 37.82
N GLU A 150 3.16 1.14 37.25
CA GLU A 150 2.04 1.69 38.02
C GLU A 150 1.44 0.66 39.00
N LEU A 151 1.29 -0.59 38.58
CA LEU A 151 0.75 -1.67 39.42
C LEU A 151 1.71 -2.11 40.53
N GLU A 152 3.03 -2.04 40.29
CA GLU A 152 4.05 -2.38 41.28
C GLU A 152 4.16 -1.27 42.35
N ASN A 153 4.25 0.00 41.95
CA ASN A 153 4.33 1.15 42.87
C ASN A 153 3.09 1.28 43.79
N ASN A 154 1.89 1.01 43.25
CA ASN A 154 0.66 1.06 44.03
C ASN A 154 0.59 -0.04 45.11
N LYS A 155 1.21 -1.22 44.89
CA LYS A 155 1.28 -2.28 45.90
C LYS A 155 2.20 -1.91 47.07
N GLU A 156 3.34 -1.28 46.79
CA GLU A 156 4.28 -0.85 47.83
C GLU A 156 3.68 0.22 48.73
N THR A 157 2.93 1.17 48.14
CA THR A 157 2.23 2.22 48.89
C THR A 157 1.07 1.66 49.74
N SER A 158 0.35 0.64 49.24
CA SER A 158 -0.77 0.04 49.99
C SER A 158 -0.32 -0.84 51.17
N ASN A 159 0.90 -1.39 51.14
CA ASN A 159 1.42 -2.22 52.23
C ASN A 159 1.91 -1.40 53.44
N SER A 160 2.10 -0.07 53.32
CA SER A 160 2.54 0.78 54.44
C SER A 160 1.39 1.37 55.28
N PHE A 161 0.12 1.20 54.87
CA PHE A 161 -1.05 1.89 55.46
C PHE A 161 -2.05 0.95 56.17
N ILE A 162 -1.77 -0.35 56.35
CA ILE A 162 -2.72 -1.32 56.95
C ILE A 162 -2.67 -1.37 58.49
N ALA A 163 -1.75 -0.66 59.14
CA ALA A 163 -1.82 -0.47 60.59
C ALA A 163 -2.66 0.78 60.89
N GLU A 164 -3.77 0.61 61.61
CA GLU A 164 -4.65 1.65 62.15
C GLU A 164 -5.80 2.10 61.23
N GLU A 165 -6.97 1.49 61.39
CA GLU A 165 -8.21 2.15 61.88
C GLU A 165 -9.44 1.26 61.65
N GLU A 166 -9.81 0.50 62.69
CA GLU A 166 -11.19 0.04 62.91
C GLU A 166 -11.77 0.82 64.10
N LYS A 167 -12.72 1.74 63.85
CA LYS A 167 -13.97 1.94 64.60
C LYS A 167 -14.57 3.32 64.34
N ASN A 168 -15.76 3.36 63.75
CA ASN A 168 -17.02 3.61 64.48
C ASN A 168 -18.14 3.88 63.47
N GLU A 169 -19.23 3.14 63.65
CA GLU A 169 -20.56 3.52 63.17
C GLU A 169 -21.08 4.65 64.06
N GLU A 170 -21.78 5.62 63.44
CA GLU A 170 -23.02 6.14 64.01
C GLU A 170 -23.85 6.84 62.91
N THR A 171 -25.13 6.51 62.94
CA THR A 171 -26.26 6.96 62.11
C THR A 171 -26.68 8.40 62.41
N LEU A 172 -27.23 9.13 61.43
CA LEU A 172 -28.60 9.68 61.50
C LEU A 172 -29.12 10.22 60.14
N SER A 173 -30.44 10.11 60.02
CA SER A 173 -31.39 10.49 58.96
C SER A 173 -31.55 12.01 58.76
N GLU A 174 -31.87 12.50 57.55
CA GLU A 174 -33.23 12.95 57.14
C GLU A 174 -33.25 13.91 55.90
N CYS A 175 -34.45 14.10 55.35
CA CYS A 175 -34.93 14.47 54.01
C CYS A 175 -34.56 15.81 53.30
N ALA A 176 -34.75 15.76 51.98
CA ALA A 176 -35.28 16.74 51.00
C ALA A 176 -35.32 18.25 51.35
N ASP A 177 -34.83 19.14 50.46
CA ASP A 177 -35.61 19.82 49.41
C ASP A 177 -34.75 20.81 48.59
N SER A 178 -35.35 21.33 47.54
CA SER A 178 -34.87 22.13 46.40
C SER A 178 -34.48 23.60 46.68
N LYS A 179 -33.29 24.03 46.18
CA LYS A 179 -32.91 25.32 45.51
C LYS A 179 -31.39 25.61 45.59
N PRO A 180 -30.82 26.50 44.73
CA PRO A 180 -29.41 26.45 44.39
C PRO A 180 -28.59 27.11 45.50
N HIS A 181 -27.80 26.32 46.23
CA HIS A 181 -26.94 26.89 47.25
C HIS A 181 -25.55 26.27 47.25
N ILE A 182 -24.60 27.20 47.41
CA ILE A 182 -23.20 27.06 47.73
C ILE A 182 -23.01 25.86 48.65
N ILE A 183 -22.26 24.88 48.16
CA ILE A 183 -21.95 23.65 48.88
C ILE A 183 -21.07 24.03 50.07
N SER A 184 -21.39 23.55 51.27
CA SER A 184 -20.46 23.70 52.39
C SER A 184 -19.25 22.79 52.14
N GLU A 185 -18.04 23.30 52.35
CA GLU A 185 -16.80 22.52 52.22
C GLU A 185 -16.82 21.23 53.07
N ALA A 186 -17.57 21.23 54.18
CA ALA A 186 -17.81 20.05 55.01
C ALA A 186 -18.57 18.92 54.27
N THR A 187 -19.56 19.25 53.44
CA THR A 187 -20.31 18.24 52.67
C THR A 187 -19.48 17.67 51.53
N LYS A 188 -18.64 18.51 50.91
CA LYS A 188 -17.71 18.12 49.85
C LYS A 188 -16.65 17.16 50.39
N THR A 189 -16.06 17.46 51.53
CA THR A 189 -15.06 16.60 52.18
C THR A 189 -15.63 15.25 52.64
N ASP A 190 -16.84 15.21 53.21
CA ASP A 190 -17.51 13.94 53.53
C ASP A 190 -17.75 13.07 52.28
N LEU A 191 -18.24 13.68 51.19
CA LEU A 191 -18.51 12.95 49.96
C LEU A 191 -17.23 12.41 49.31
N LEU A 192 -16.12 13.15 49.39
CA LEU A 192 -14.81 12.66 48.94
C LEU A 192 -14.33 11.45 49.76
N LYS A 193 -14.52 11.44 51.08
CA LYS A 193 -14.21 10.27 51.93
C LYS A 193 -15.06 9.05 51.56
N LYS A 194 -16.36 9.24 51.33
CA LYS A 194 -17.26 8.18 50.87
C LYS A 194 -16.84 7.63 49.51
N LEU A 195 -16.37 8.51 48.61
CA LEU A 195 -15.87 8.14 47.30
C LEU A 195 -14.61 7.28 47.41
N GLU A 196 -13.65 7.67 48.25
CA GLU A 196 -12.44 6.88 48.51
C GLU A 196 -12.78 5.49 49.08
N LYS A 197 -13.71 5.41 50.03
CA LYS A 197 -14.19 4.12 50.56
C LYS A 197 -14.86 3.27 49.48
N PHE A 198 -15.61 3.89 48.57
CA PHE A 198 -16.22 3.20 47.42
C PHE A 198 -15.16 2.65 46.45
N GLU A 199 -14.10 3.43 46.15
CA GLU A 199 -13.00 3.01 45.27
C GLU A 199 -12.24 1.80 45.81
N LYS A 200 -12.04 1.72 47.13
CA LYS A 200 -11.44 0.55 47.80
C LYS A 200 -12.34 -0.69 47.76
N GLY A 201 -13.65 -0.49 47.58
CA GLY A 201 -14.63 -1.56 47.43
C GLY A 201 -14.62 -2.19 46.04
N LYS A 202 -15.55 -3.12 45.80
CA LYS A 202 -15.76 -3.76 44.49
C LYS A 202 -17.19 -3.59 43.96
N ALA A 203 -17.98 -2.70 44.57
CA ALA A 203 -19.39 -2.51 44.20
C ALA A 203 -19.56 -2.08 42.71
N PHE A 204 -18.57 -1.40 42.14
CA PHE A 204 -18.56 -1.02 40.72
C PHE A 204 -18.49 -2.21 39.74
N THR A 205 -18.08 -3.41 40.18
CA THR A 205 -18.05 -4.62 39.34
C THR A 205 -19.40 -5.32 39.24
N ALA A 206 -20.39 -4.87 40.01
CA ALA A 206 -21.74 -5.42 39.95
C ALA A 206 -22.33 -5.28 38.52
N LYS A 207 -22.98 -6.35 38.06
CA LYS A 207 -23.69 -6.33 36.79
C LYS A 207 -24.81 -5.30 36.84
N ASN A 208 -24.96 -4.53 35.76
CA ASN A 208 -25.94 -3.44 35.67
C ASN A 208 -25.76 -2.34 36.74
N PHE A 209 -24.55 -2.09 37.22
CA PHE A 209 -24.28 -0.96 38.10
C PHE A 209 -24.65 0.37 37.42
N THR A 210 -25.66 1.06 37.96
CA THR A 210 -26.17 2.32 37.41
C THR A 210 -25.80 3.52 38.28
N LEU A 211 -25.99 4.72 37.73
CA LEU A 211 -25.87 5.97 38.49
C LEU A 211 -26.82 5.99 39.69
N SER A 212 -28.00 5.38 39.60
CA SER A 212 -28.91 5.27 40.74
C SER A 212 -28.31 4.46 41.87
N ASN A 213 -27.69 3.31 41.57
CA ASN A 213 -27.01 2.50 42.59
C ASN A 213 -25.87 3.29 43.24
N PHE A 214 -25.10 4.02 42.44
CA PHE A 214 -23.98 4.81 42.92
C PHE A 214 -24.41 5.95 43.86
N VAL A 215 -25.46 6.69 43.48
CA VAL A 215 -26.07 7.74 44.30
C VAL A 215 -26.59 7.18 45.62
N SER A 216 -27.25 6.02 45.59
CA SER A 216 -27.74 5.35 46.80
C SER A 216 -26.61 4.89 47.72
N ILE A 217 -25.52 4.32 47.17
CA ILE A 217 -24.36 3.87 47.97
C ILE A 217 -23.67 5.04 48.66
N LEU A 218 -23.55 6.19 47.99
CA LEU A 218 -22.93 7.38 48.54
C LEU A 218 -23.89 8.24 49.38
N ALA A 219 -25.16 7.83 49.52
CA ALA A 219 -26.22 8.53 50.24
C ALA A 219 -26.29 10.03 49.88
N THR A 220 -26.30 10.34 48.59
CA THR A 220 -26.28 11.73 48.07
C THR A 220 -27.30 11.91 46.94
N ASN A 221 -27.14 12.94 46.10
CA ASN A 221 -27.96 13.14 44.90
C ASN A 221 -27.13 13.13 43.60
N THR A 222 -27.81 12.87 42.48
CA THR A 222 -27.22 12.77 41.15
C THR A 222 -26.52 14.05 40.69
N LYS A 223 -27.01 15.22 41.10
CA LYS A 223 -26.40 16.52 40.72
C LYS A 223 -25.04 16.69 41.41
N TYR A 224 -24.93 16.36 42.70
CA TYR A 224 -23.70 16.46 43.46
C TYR A 224 -22.63 15.50 42.95
N ILE A 225 -22.99 14.25 42.68
CA ILE A 225 -22.03 13.28 42.11
C ILE A 225 -21.50 13.76 40.77
N ASN A 226 -22.38 14.17 39.85
CA ASN A 226 -21.92 14.64 38.55
C ASN A 226 -21.06 15.91 38.67
N SER A 227 -21.37 16.80 39.61
CA SER A 227 -20.55 17.98 39.90
C SER A 227 -19.17 17.60 40.41
N ILE A 228 -19.08 16.73 41.42
CA ILE A 228 -17.81 16.31 42.02
C ILE A 228 -16.96 15.51 41.03
N LEU A 229 -17.54 14.56 40.29
CA LEU A 229 -16.79 13.80 39.29
C LEU A 229 -16.24 14.72 38.18
N LYS A 230 -17.00 15.74 37.78
CA LYS A 230 -16.54 16.70 36.79
C LYS A 230 -15.48 17.65 37.35
N GLU A 231 -15.65 18.14 38.57
CA GLU A 231 -14.75 19.11 39.21
C GLU A 231 -13.42 18.47 39.64
N HIS A 232 -13.46 17.32 40.31
CA HIS A 232 -12.28 16.66 40.87
C HIS A 232 -11.62 15.67 39.93
N HIS A 233 -12.38 15.02 39.05
CA HIS A 233 -11.85 13.98 38.17
C HIS A 233 -11.93 14.32 36.68
N GLY A 234 -12.61 15.40 36.30
CA GLY A 234 -12.82 15.78 34.90
C GLY A 234 -13.61 14.75 34.09
N LYS A 235 -14.42 13.90 34.74
CA LYS A 235 -15.01 12.70 34.15
C LYS A 235 -16.52 12.63 34.34
N THR A 236 -17.18 11.99 33.39
CA THR A 236 -18.57 11.52 33.55
C THR A 236 -18.63 10.29 34.46
N PHE A 237 -19.81 9.99 35.01
CA PHE A 237 -20.05 8.76 35.79
C PHE A 237 -19.58 7.50 35.06
N ASN A 238 -19.92 7.36 33.77
CA ASN A 238 -19.55 6.18 32.99
C ASN A 238 -18.04 6.05 32.82
N GLU A 239 -17.34 7.16 32.54
CA GLU A 239 -15.87 7.17 32.42
C GLU A 239 -15.21 6.82 33.76
N TYR A 240 -15.69 7.39 34.85
CA TYR A 240 -15.19 7.13 36.19
C TYR A 240 -15.35 5.66 36.61
N ILE A 241 -16.54 5.07 36.43
CA ILE A 241 -16.77 3.65 36.77
C ILE A 241 -15.95 2.73 35.85
N ASN A 242 -15.89 3.02 34.56
CA ASN A 242 -15.06 2.25 33.64
C ASN A 242 -13.59 2.32 34.03
N ASP A 243 -13.12 3.45 34.53
CA ASP A 243 -11.75 3.61 34.99
C ASP A 243 -11.40 2.68 36.14
N LEU A 244 -12.28 2.59 37.15
CA LEU A 244 -12.16 1.68 38.28
C LEU A 244 -12.21 0.22 37.84
N ARG A 245 -13.14 -0.12 36.94
CA ARG A 245 -13.27 -1.49 36.41
C ARG A 245 -12.02 -1.94 35.66
N ILE A 246 -11.43 -1.08 34.83
CA ILE A 246 -10.19 -1.42 34.12
C ILE A 246 -9.04 -1.59 35.11
N LYS A 247 -8.92 -0.69 36.10
CA LYS A 247 -7.89 -0.79 37.15
C LYS A 247 -8.00 -2.14 37.89
N TYR A 248 -9.21 -2.50 38.34
CA TYR A 248 -9.47 -3.78 38.99
C TYR A 248 -9.09 -4.99 38.12
N ILE A 249 -9.41 -4.99 36.82
CA ILE A 249 -9.03 -6.08 35.93
C ILE A 249 -7.50 -6.17 35.79
N LEU A 250 -6.80 -5.04 35.66
CA LEU A 250 -5.35 -5.01 35.55
C LEU A 250 -4.67 -5.58 36.82
N GLU A 251 -5.13 -5.15 37.99
CA GLU A 251 -4.68 -5.66 39.29
C GLU A 251 -4.94 -7.17 39.41
N TYR A 252 -6.16 -7.61 39.09
CA TYR A 252 -6.54 -9.02 39.14
C TYR A 252 -5.67 -9.88 38.22
N LEU A 253 -5.42 -9.42 36.98
CA LEU A 253 -4.55 -10.11 36.02
C LEU A 253 -3.10 -10.19 36.49
N HIS A 254 -2.61 -9.14 37.15
CA HIS A 254 -1.25 -9.06 37.66
C HIS A 254 -1.06 -9.96 38.89
N GLU A 255 -2.03 -10.00 39.79
CA GLU A 255 -1.99 -10.78 41.05
C GLU A 255 -2.26 -12.26 40.88
N ASN A 256 -3.07 -12.64 39.88
CA ASN A 256 -3.54 -14.01 39.72
C ASN A 256 -3.07 -14.58 38.37
N PRO A 257 -1.90 -15.24 38.28
CA PRO A 257 -1.37 -15.77 37.02
C PRO A 257 -2.31 -16.75 36.30
N GLU A 258 -3.18 -17.45 37.02
CA GLU A 258 -4.19 -18.35 36.45
C GLU A 258 -5.24 -17.61 35.62
N SER A 259 -5.54 -16.36 35.97
CA SER A 259 -6.50 -15.52 35.24
C SER A 259 -6.08 -15.22 33.80
N LEU A 260 -4.78 -15.35 33.48
CA LEU A 260 -4.25 -15.17 32.13
C LEU A 260 -4.77 -16.24 31.15
N LYS A 261 -5.36 -17.34 31.64
CA LYS A 261 -6.00 -18.39 30.84
C LYS A 261 -7.47 -18.10 30.55
N TYR A 262 -8.07 -17.11 31.20
CA TYR A 262 -9.49 -16.80 31.07
C TYR A 262 -9.84 -16.22 29.70
N LYS A 263 -11.06 -16.53 29.24
CA LYS A 263 -11.63 -15.91 28.04
C LYS A 263 -11.92 -14.44 28.35
N LEU A 264 -11.75 -13.57 27.35
CA LEU A 264 -12.02 -12.14 27.53
C LEU A 264 -13.49 -11.82 27.85
N SER A 265 -14.43 -12.72 27.50
CA SER A 265 -15.82 -12.63 27.94
C SER A 265 -15.94 -12.77 29.45
N HIS A 266 -15.20 -13.72 30.05
CA HIS A 266 -15.21 -13.92 31.49
C HIS A 266 -14.56 -12.73 32.24
N LEU A 267 -13.46 -12.16 31.70
CA LEU A 267 -12.86 -10.95 32.27
C LEU A 267 -13.79 -9.73 32.17
N SER A 268 -14.55 -9.62 31.07
CA SER A 268 -15.58 -8.60 30.91
C SER A 268 -16.65 -8.74 31.99
N ASP A 269 -17.16 -9.96 32.21
CA ASP A 269 -18.16 -10.24 33.24
C ASP A 269 -17.62 -9.96 34.65
N LEU A 270 -16.38 -10.37 34.93
CA LEU A 270 -15.68 -10.14 36.20
C LEU A 270 -15.55 -8.64 36.53
N GLY A 271 -15.28 -7.82 35.52
CA GLY A 271 -15.23 -6.36 35.68
C GLY A 271 -16.59 -5.66 35.63
N GLY A 272 -17.71 -6.38 35.46
CA GLY A 272 -19.04 -5.79 35.39
C GLY A 272 -19.38 -5.07 34.08
N PHE A 273 -18.65 -5.35 32.99
CA PHE A 273 -18.95 -4.79 31.67
C PHE A 273 -20.14 -5.49 31.02
N SER A 274 -20.96 -4.72 30.29
CA SER A 274 -22.16 -5.23 29.61
C SER A 274 -21.86 -6.21 28.47
N SER A 275 -20.67 -6.10 27.85
CA SER A 275 -20.24 -7.00 26.79
C SER A 275 -18.73 -7.01 26.64
N HIS A 276 -18.23 -8.13 26.12
CA HIS A 276 -16.83 -8.30 25.76
C HIS A 276 -16.31 -7.20 24.80
N SER A 277 -17.12 -6.82 23.81
CA SER A 277 -16.75 -5.78 22.83
C SER A 277 -16.60 -4.42 23.49
N TYR A 278 -17.50 -4.05 24.41
CA TYR A 278 -17.43 -2.79 25.13
C TYR A 278 -16.22 -2.76 26.07
N PHE A 279 -15.98 -3.83 26.84
CA PHE A 279 -14.77 -4.00 27.65
C PHE A 279 -13.50 -3.80 26.81
N THR A 280 -13.39 -4.48 25.67
CA THR A 280 -12.21 -4.41 24.80
C THR A 280 -11.95 -2.99 24.30
N LYS A 281 -13.01 -2.28 23.91
CA LYS A 281 -12.93 -0.88 23.48
C LYS A 281 -12.43 0.01 24.60
N VAL A 282 -13.05 -0.04 25.77
CA VAL A 282 -12.70 0.78 26.93
C VAL A 282 -11.27 0.49 27.40
N PHE A 283 -10.90 -0.78 27.56
CA PHE A 283 -9.54 -1.19 27.94
C PHE A 283 -8.50 -0.65 26.95
N THR A 284 -8.74 -0.80 25.64
CA THR A 284 -7.79 -0.34 24.62
C THR A 284 -7.70 1.19 24.56
N GLN A 285 -8.81 1.90 24.76
CA GLN A 285 -8.83 3.36 24.78
C GLN A 285 -8.04 3.92 25.96
N LYS A 286 -8.18 3.31 27.14
CA LYS A 286 -7.47 3.70 28.36
C LYS A 286 -5.98 3.34 28.30
N ASN A 287 -5.68 2.08 28.02
CA ASN A 287 -4.33 1.51 28.18
C ASN A 287 -3.49 1.58 26.90
N LYS A 288 -4.06 2.02 25.76
CA LYS A 288 -3.43 2.04 24.43
C LYS A 288 -2.91 0.68 23.91
N ILE A 289 -3.14 -0.40 24.66
CA ILE A 289 -2.88 -1.80 24.35
C ILE A 289 -4.17 -2.60 24.49
N SER A 290 -4.38 -3.60 23.62
CA SER A 290 -5.58 -4.45 23.71
C SER A 290 -5.46 -5.47 24.85
N PRO A 291 -6.58 -5.92 25.45
CA PRO A 291 -6.56 -6.93 26.51
C PRO A 291 -5.75 -8.18 26.14
N SER A 292 -5.95 -8.72 24.93
CA SER A 292 -5.22 -9.91 24.47
C SER A 292 -3.71 -9.70 24.40
N LYS A 293 -3.27 -8.50 23.98
CA LYS A 293 -1.85 -8.16 23.90
C LYS A 293 -1.26 -7.97 25.29
N PHE A 294 -1.98 -7.29 26.19
CA PHE A 294 -1.58 -7.15 27.58
C PHE A 294 -1.40 -8.53 28.25
N ILE A 295 -2.39 -9.43 28.12
CA ILE A 295 -2.30 -10.79 28.66
C ILE A 295 -1.13 -11.56 28.05
N ALA A 296 -0.88 -11.44 26.74
CA ALA A 296 0.24 -12.10 26.09
C ALA A 296 1.60 -11.59 26.61
N SER A 297 1.77 -10.27 26.74
CA SER A 297 2.97 -9.64 27.31
C SER A 297 3.18 -10.03 28.77
N LEU A 298 2.12 -10.09 29.57
CA LEU A 298 2.18 -10.50 30.97
C LEU A 298 2.55 -12.00 31.11
N LYS A 299 2.01 -12.88 30.27
CA LYS A 299 2.45 -14.29 30.20
C LYS A 299 3.94 -14.41 29.86
N GLU A 300 4.44 -13.58 28.96
CA GLU A 300 5.85 -13.58 28.56
C GLU A 300 6.75 -13.08 29.71
N LYS A 301 6.35 -12.01 30.42
CA LYS A 301 7.02 -11.52 31.64
C LYS A 301 7.11 -12.64 32.69
N ASN A 302 5.98 -13.23 33.08
CA ASN A 302 5.93 -14.29 34.09
C ASN A 302 6.74 -15.54 33.69
N LYS A 303 6.87 -15.83 32.38
CA LYS A 303 7.70 -16.95 31.90
C LYS A 303 9.20 -16.66 32.01
N ARG A 304 9.63 -15.40 31.83
CA ARG A 304 11.03 -14.99 31.98
C ARG A 304 11.45 -15.06 33.44
N GLU A 305 10.66 -14.49 34.34
CA GLU A 305 10.92 -14.54 35.79
C GLU A 305 11.03 -15.97 36.33
N LYS A 306 10.20 -16.90 35.84
CA LYS A 306 10.31 -18.32 36.21
C LYS A 306 11.56 -19.00 35.67
N LYS A 307 12.14 -18.54 34.56
CA LYS A 307 13.41 -19.08 34.07
C LYS A 307 14.57 -18.59 34.93
N ASP A 308 14.58 -17.31 35.23
CA ASP A 308 15.63 -16.67 36.04
C ASP A 308 15.69 -17.23 37.48
N TYR A 309 14.58 -17.79 38.01
CA TYR A 309 14.57 -18.48 39.31
C TYR A 309 15.06 -19.94 39.26
N ASN A 310 15.08 -20.58 38.09
CA ASN A 310 15.45 -21.99 37.91
C ASN A 310 16.86 -22.18 37.31
N GLU A 311 17.56 -21.08 37.00
CA GLU A 311 19.00 -21.03 36.64
C GLU A 311 19.84 -20.62 37.85
#